data_AF-A0A547PW73-F1
#
_entry.id   AF-A0A547PW73-F1
#
_cell.length_a   1.000
_cell.length_b   1.000
_cell.length_c   1.000
_cell.angle_alpha   90.00
_cell.angle_beta   90.00
_cell.angle_gamma   90.00
#
_symmetry.space_group_name_H-M   'P 1'
#
loop_
_entity.id
_entity.type
_entity.pdbx_description
1 polymer ?
#
loop_
_entity_poly.entity_id
_entity_poly.type
_entity_poly.pdbx_seq_one_letter_code
_entity_poly.pdbx_strand_id
1 'polypeptide(L)' 'MKDLALVLVADHHWRRGPVWKAALAYLFGRRERRVSIDWELTFAWWRGQPYLIRMREPR' A
#
# COMPACT_ATOMS: atom_id res chain seq x y z
N MET A 1 13.29 -7.86 4.47
CA MET A 1 12.17 -8.66 5.04
C MET A 1 10.98 -7.83 5.54
N LYS A 2 11.17 -6.67 6.20
CA LYS A 2 10.06 -5.86 6.74
C LYS A 2 9.06 -5.36 5.69
N ASP A 3 9.51 -5.04 4.47
CA ASP A 3 8.62 -4.51 3.42
C ASP A 3 7.70 -5.57 2.80
N LEU A 4 8.12 -6.86 2.78
CA LEU A 4 7.28 -7.94 2.27
C LEU A 4 6.01 -8.12 3.12
N ALA A 5 6.16 -8.10 4.45
CA ALA A 5 5.03 -8.19 5.37
C ALA A 5 4.06 -7.02 5.18
N LEU A 6 4.59 -5.81 4.99
CA LEU A 6 3.78 -4.62 4.73
C LEU A 6 3.00 -4.72 3.42
N VAL A 7 3.65 -5.20 2.34
CA VAL A 7 3.01 -5.44 1.04
C VAL A 7 1.85 -6.43 1.16
N LEU A 8 2.06 -7.55 1.84
CA LEU A 8 1.02 -8.57 2.02
C LEU A 8 -0.18 -8.05 2.79
N VAL A 9 0.03 -7.31 3.88
CA VAL A 9 -1.06 -6.69 4.65
C VAL A 9 -1.79 -5.64 3.81
N ALA A 10 -1.05 -4.84 3.05
CA ALA A 10 -1.61 -3.77 2.25
C ALA A 10 -2.42 -4.27 1.04
N ASP A 11 -1.99 -5.37 0.41
CA ASP A 11 -2.77 -6.07 -0.63
C ASP A 11 -3.99 -6.78 -0.02
N HIS A 12 -3.85 -7.37 1.16
CA HIS A 12 -4.98 -7.97 1.88
C HIS A 12 -6.11 -6.96 2.15
N HIS A 13 -5.77 -5.75 2.60
CA HIS A 13 -6.76 -4.69 2.80
C HIS A 13 -7.46 -4.27 1.51
N TRP A 14 -6.80 -4.35 0.35
CA TRP A 14 -7.43 -4.12 -0.95
C TRP A 14 -8.37 -5.24 -1.37
N ARG A 15 -7.96 -6.50 -1.20
CA ARG A 15 -8.71 -7.66 -1.69
C ARG A 15 -9.85 -8.08 -0.79
N ARG A 16 -9.67 -7.98 0.53
CA ARG A 16 -10.62 -8.48 1.53
C ARG A 16 -11.19 -7.39 2.43
N GLY A 17 -10.65 -6.19 2.39
CA GLY A 17 -11.19 -5.06 3.14
C GLY A 17 -12.45 -4.48 2.48
N PRO A 18 -13.22 -3.67 3.22
CA PRO A 18 -14.33 -2.91 2.65
C PRO A 18 -13.84 -1.94 1.55
N VAL A 19 -14.42 -2.04 0.35
CA VAL A 19 -14.00 -1.27 -0.84
C VAL A 19 -14.01 0.25 -0.59
N TRP A 20 -14.98 0.75 0.20
CA TRP A 20 -15.05 2.16 0.55
C TRP A 20 -13.84 2.64 1.36
N LYS A 21 -13.23 1.79 2.20
CA LYS A 21 -12.01 2.15 2.94
C LYS A 21 -10.83 2.27 2.00
N ALA A 22 -10.73 1.39 1.02
CA ALA A 22 -9.68 1.46 -0.01
C ALA A 22 -9.85 2.73 -0.88
N ALA A 23 -11.08 3.10 -1.22
CA ALA A 23 -11.38 4.36 -1.90
C ALA A 23 -10.98 5.59 -1.05
N LEU A 24 -11.31 5.61 0.26
CA LEU A 24 -10.89 6.68 1.16
C LEU A 24 -9.38 6.72 1.34
N ALA A 25 -8.72 5.56 1.46
CA ALA A 25 -7.26 5.49 1.51
C ALA A 25 -6.63 6.04 0.24
N TYR A 26 -7.20 5.74 -0.92
CA TYR A 26 -6.75 6.29 -2.19
C TYR A 26 -6.94 7.81 -2.27
N LEU A 27 -8.11 8.34 -1.89
CA LEU A 27 -8.40 9.78 -2.04
C LEU A 27 -7.76 10.65 -0.95
N PHE A 28 -7.77 10.18 0.30
CA PHE A 28 -7.43 10.99 1.48
C PHE A 28 -6.29 10.39 2.33
N GLY A 29 -5.81 9.19 1.99
CA GLY A 29 -4.75 8.53 2.75
C GLY A 29 -3.39 9.17 2.53
N ARG A 30 -2.56 9.18 3.58
CA ARG A 30 -1.18 9.67 3.51
C ARG A 30 -0.37 8.75 2.60
N ARG A 31 0.26 9.30 1.56
CA ARG A 31 1.09 8.53 0.64
C ARG A 31 2.49 8.30 1.22
N GLU A 32 2.95 7.06 1.16
CA GLU A 32 4.33 6.68 1.50
C GLU A 32 4.91 5.89 0.33
N ARG A 33 6.06 6.33 -0.18
CA ARG A 33 6.82 5.58 -1.18
C ARG A 33 7.99 4.89 -0.49
N ARG A 34 8.18 3.61 -0.80
CA ARG A 34 9.34 2.84 -0.40
C ARG A 34 10.02 2.28 -1.63
N VAL A 35 11.32 2.47 -1.70
CA VAL A 35 12.15 1.89 -2.74
C VAL A 35 12.95 0.77 -2.08
N SER A 36 12.76 -0.45 -2.56
CA SER A 36 13.64 -1.58 -2.31
C SER A 36 14.52 -1.82 -3.54
N ILE A 37 15.48 -2.74 -3.42
CA ILE A 37 16.43 -3.08 -4.49
C ILE A 37 15.71 -3.45 -5.79
N ASP A 38 14.60 -4.19 -5.68
CA ASP A 38 13.88 -4.74 -6.83
C ASP A 38 12.53 -4.06 -7.09
N TRP A 39 12.03 -3.24 -6.16
CA TRP A 39 10.67 -2.71 -6.24
C TRP A 39 10.53 -1.27 -5.72
N GLU A 40 9.79 -0.45 -6.44
CA GLU A 40 9.21 0.78 -5.93
C GLU A 40 7.74 0.56 -5.57
N LEU A 41 7.45 0.73 -4.28
CA LEU A 41 6.16 0.48 -3.66
C LEU A 41 5.54 1.81 -3.23
N THR A 42 4.29 2.04 -3.60
CA THR A 42 3.49 3.18 -3.14
C THR A 42 2.36 2.67 -2.28
N PHE A 43 2.37 3.08 -1.01
CA PHE A 43 1.32 2.83 -0.06
C PHE A 43 0.47 4.08 0.17
N ALA A 44 -0.79 3.88 0.48
CA ALA A 44 -1.62 4.89 1.11
C ALA A 44 -2.02 4.42 2.50
N TRP A 45 -1.89 5.29 3.48
CA TRP A 45 -2.25 4.99 4.86
C TRP A 45 -3.57 5.66 5.22
N TRP A 46 -4.53 4.86 5.67
CA TRP A 46 -5.82 5.32 6.15
C TRP A 46 -6.10 4.80 7.54
N ARG A 47 -6.24 5.71 8.52
CA ARG A 47 -6.44 5.37 9.94
C ARG A 47 -5.45 4.32 10.48
N GLY A 48 -4.17 4.43 10.09
CA GLY A 48 -3.11 3.51 10.52
C GLY A 48 -3.05 2.18 9.75
N GLN A 49 -3.94 1.95 8.79
CA GLN A 49 -3.92 0.77 7.94
C GLN A 49 -3.24 1.08 6.59
N PRO A 50 -2.31 0.23 6.12
CA PRO A 50 -1.67 0.41 4.83
C PRO A 50 -2.53 -0.18 3.71
N TYR A 51 -2.48 0.45 2.55
CA TYR A 51 -3.14 0.03 1.31
C TYR A 51 -2.13 0.14 0.17
N LEU A 52 -1.89 -0.95 -0.58
CA LEU A 52 -0.92 -0.96 -1.66
C LEU A 52 -1.53 -0.35 -2.91
N ILE A 53 -1.03 0.80 -3.35
CA ILE A 53 -1.61 1.56 -4.46
C ILE A 53 -0.89 1.29 -5.77
N ARG A 54 0.43 1.11 -5.70
CA ARG A 54 1.26 0.86 -6.87
C ARG A 54 2.48 0.05 -6.48
N MET A 55 2.85 -0.88 -7.36
CA MET A 55 4.10 -1.63 -7.31
C MET A 55 4.69 -1.58 -8.72
N ARG A 56 5.97 -1.21 -8.83
CA ARG A 56 6.70 -1.19 -10.11
C ARG A 56 8.15 -1.58 -9.87
N GLU A 57 8.81 -2.10 -10.89
CA GLU A 57 10.27 -2.27 -10.86
C GLU A 57 10.95 -0.88 -10.88
N PRO A 58 12.05 -0.68 -10.14
CA PRO A 58 12.85 0.52 -10.23
C PRO A 58 13.49 0.58 -11.62
N ARG A 59 13.57 1.80 -12.15
CA ARG A 59 14.07 2.07 -13.50
C ARG A 59 15.58 2.19 -13.51
#